data_AF-A0A972L9Z8-F1
#
_entry.id   AF-A0A972L9Z8-F1
#
_cell.length_a   1.000
_cell.length_b   1.000
_cell.length_c   1.000
_cell.angle_alpha   90.00
_cell.angle_beta   90.00
_cell.angle_gamma   90.00
#
_symmetry.space_group_name_H-M   'P 1'
#
loop_
_entity.id
_entity.type
_entity.pdbx_description
1 polymer ?
#
loop_
_entity_poly.entity_id
_entity_poly.type
_entity_poly.pdbx_seq_one_letter_code
_entity_poly.pdbx_strand_id
1 'polypeptide(L)'
;MLHQLKIYPVYFKAVEQGIKRFEIRDNSNRGFQKGDLIELIECDPEQSCESADGYELMTGNKLMAEISYVTNYEQKKNFVVFGFTLVSGDKQ
;
A
#
# COMPACT_ATOMS: atom_id res chain seq x y z
N MET A 1 3.41 13.07 -4.28
CA MET A 1 2.45 13.12 -3.15
C MET A 1 2.67 11.92 -2.24
N LEU A 2 2.30 11.96 -0.96
CA LEU A 2 2.32 10.79 -0.06
C LEU A 2 0.91 10.24 0.12
N HIS A 3 0.73 8.93 -0.11
CA HIS A 3 -0.53 8.22 0.09
C HIS A 3 -0.38 7.17 1.19
N GLN A 4 -1.19 7.27 2.25
CA GLN A 4 -1.25 6.24 3.29
C GLN A 4 -2.32 5.21 2.94
N LEU A 5 -1.91 3.94 2.84
CA LEU A 5 -2.73 2.87 2.30
C LEU A 5 -2.68 1.67 3.24
N LYS A 6 -3.85 1.19 3.67
CA LYS A 6 -3.97 -0.09 4.37
C LYS A 6 -3.67 -1.25 3.43
N ILE A 7 -3.10 -2.31 3.98
CA ILE A 7 -2.83 -3.58 3.30
C ILE A 7 -2.97 -4.74 4.29
N TYR A 8 -3.53 -5.85 3.83
CA TYR A 8 -3.70 -7.03 4.69
C TYR A 8 -2.38 -7.78 4.90
N PRO A 9 -2.22 -8.50 6.02
CA PRO A 9 -0.94 -9.13 6.39
C PRO A 9 -0.35 -10.03 5.31
N VAL A 10 -1.18 -10.84 4.64
CA VAL A 10 -0.72 -11.74 3.57
C VAL A 10 -0.10 -10.99 2.39
N TYR A 11 -0.64 -9.82 2.03
CA TYR A 11 -0.11 -9.00 0.95
C TYR A 11 1.07 -8.17 1.42
N PHE A 12 1.03 -7.65 2.65
CA PHE A 12 2.14 -6.92 3.26
C PHE A 12 3.42 -7.75 3.25
N LYS A 13 3.35 -9.00 3.73
CA LYS A 13 4.47 -9.93 3.74
C LYS A 13 5.00 -10.24 2.34
N ALA A 14 4.11 -10.37 1.35
CA ALA A 14 4.54 -10.58 -0.04
C ALA A 14 5.27 -9.35 -0.61
N VAL A 15 4.87 -8.14 -0.21
CA VAL A 15 5.57 -6.89 -0.56
C VAL A 15 6.92 -6.81 0.15
N GLU A 16 6.96 -7.06 1.45
CA GLU A 16 8.18 -7.07 2.28
C GLU A 16 9.25 -8.02 1.71
N GLN A 17 8.84 -9.21 1.29
CA GLN A 17 9.71 -10.22 0.68
C GLN A 17 10.12 -9.89 -0.77
N GLY A 18 9.62 -8.78 -1.33
CA GLY A 18 9.90 -8.36 -2.70
C GLY A 18 9.26 -9.22 -3.80
N ILE A 19 8.32 -10.10 -3.42
CA ILE A 19 7.57 -11.00 -4.31
C ILE A 19 6.48 -10.20 -5.05
N LYS A 20 5.75 -9.35 -4.31
CA LYS A 20 4.70 -8.48 -4.84
C LYS A 20 5.24 -7.06 -5.01
N ARG A 21 5.31 -6.60 -6.26
CA ARG A 21 5.88 -5.27 -6.64
C ARG A 21 4.87 -4.35 -7.33
N PHE A 22 3.59 -4.60 -7.12
CA PHE A 22 2.51 -3.81 -7.67
C PHE A 22 1.32 -3.77 -6.71
N GLU A 23 0.49 -2.75 -6.82
CA GLU A 23 -0.81 -2.64 -6.15
C GLU A 23 -1.93 -2.45 -7.18
N ILE A 24 -3.13 -2.90 -6.82
CA ILE A 24 -4.35 -2.68 -7.60
C ILE A 24 -5.29 -1.84 -6.71
N ARG A 25 -5.65 -0.64 -7.15
CA ARG A 25 -6.38 0.33 -6.30
C ARG A 25 -7.43 1.10 -7.10
N ASP A 26 -8.51 1.46 -6.42
CA ASP A 26 -9.44 2.48 -6.91
C ASP A 26 -8.72 3.84 -6.92
N ASN A 27 -8.80 4.54 -8.05
CA ASN A 27 -8.12 5.80 -8.30
C ASN A 27 -9.08 6.99 -8.44
N SER A 28 -10.37 6.84 -8.10
CA SER A 28 -11.41 7.84 -8.34
C SER A 28 -11.13 9.19 -7.64
N ASN A 29 -10.44 9.16 -6.50
CA ASN A 29 -10.13 10.35 -5.69
C ASN A 29 -8.67 10.41 -5.18
N ARG A 30 -7.81 9.51 -5.65
CA ARG A 30 -6.40 9.44 -5.23
C ARG A 30 -5.47 10.07 -6.24
N GLY A 31 -5.72 9.81 -7.52
CA GLY A 31 -4.91 10.33 -8.61
C GLY A 31 -3.47 9.83 -8.61
N PHE A 32 -3.22 8.56 -8.23
CA PHE A 32 -1.86 7.98 -8.15
C PHE A 32 -1.03 8.24 -9.41
N GLN A 33 0.17 8.80 -9.24
CA GLN A 33 1.12 9.09 -10.32
C GLN A 33 2.47 8.44 -10.09
N LYS A 34 3.26 8.30 -11.16
CA LYS A 34 4.69 8.02 -11.05
C LYS A 34 5.39 9.10 -10.21
N GLY A 35 6.26 8.68 -9.30
CA GLY A 35 6.99 9.55 -8.37
C GLY A 35 6.22 9.87 -7.08
N ASP A 36 4.98 9.40 -6.94
CA ASP A 36 4.29 9.42 -5.65
C ASP A 36 4.90 8.42 -4.68
N LEU A 37 4.87 8.76 -3.40
CA LEU A 37 5.23 7.88 -2.30
C LEU A 37 3.97 7.21 -1.75
N ILE A 38 4.10 5.96 -1.36
CA ILE A 38 3.08 5.23 -0.61
C ILE A 38 3.67 4.74 0.71
N GLU A 39 2.86 4.84 1.77
CA GLU A 39 3.09 4.18 3.04
C GLU A 39 2.06 3.05 3.15
N LEU A 40 2.52 1.80 3.01
CA LEU A 40 1.69 0.61 3.18
C LEU A 40 1.66 0.26 4.66
N ILE A 41 0.49 0.34 5.28
CA ILE A 41 0.28 0.10 6.71
C ILE A 41 -0.44 -1.25 6.87
N GLU A 42 0.20 -2.20 7.55
CA GLU A 42 -0.39 -3.51 7.79
C GLU A 42 -1.60 -3.42 8.74
N CYS A 43 -2.74 -3.93 8.31
CA CYS A 43 -4.00 -3.91 9.06
C CYS A 43 -4.73 -5.25 8.87
N ASP A 44 -5.04 -5.94 9.96
CA ASP A 44 -5.84 -7.18 9.94
C ASP A 44 -7.33 -6.85 10.21
N PRO A 45 -8.25 -7.15 9.27
CA PRO A 45 -9.67 -6.90 9.46
C PRO A 45 -10.40 -7.95 10.32
N GLU A 46 -9.83 -9.16 10.51
CA GLU A 46 -10.46 -10.24 11.30
C GLU A 46 -10.16 -10.12 12.80
N GLN A 47 -9.01 -9.53 13.14
CA GLN A 47 -8.80 -9.02 14.49
C GLN A 47 -9.57 -7.71 14.59
N SER A 48 -10.74 -7.74 15.24
CA SER A 48 -11.63 -6.59 15.41
C SER A 48 -10.85 -5.30 15.58
N CYS A 49 -10.93 -4.44 14.58
CA CYS A 49 -10.35 -3.11 14.54
C CYS A 49 -11.08 -2.11 15.48
N GLU A 50 -11.54 -2.60 16.63
CA GLU A 50 -11.96 -1.84 17.78
C GLU A 50 -10.84 -1.95 18.82
N SER A 51 -9.91 -0.98 18.82
CA SER A 51 -9.30 -0.63 20.10
C SER A 51 -10.34 0.13 20.93
N ALA A 52 -10.24 0.05 22.26
CA ALA A 52 -11.10 0.79 23.18
C ALA A 52 -10.97 2.33 23.05
N ASP A 53 -10.06 2.79 22.18
CA ASP A 53 -9.58 4.15 22.02
C ASP A 53 -9.63 4.62 20.55
N GLY A 54 -10.23 3.84 19.64
CA GLY A 54 -10.56 4.25 18.27
C GLY A 54 -9.39 4.26 17.27
N TYR A 55 -8.21 3.80 17.68
CA TYR A 55 -7.05 3.58 16.81
C TYR A 55 -7.06 2.13 16.32
N GLU A 56 -7.34 1.91 15.04
CA GLU A 56 -7.31 0.58 14.43
C GLU A 56 -5.99 -0.13 14.77
N LEU A 57 -6.07 -1.43 15.07
CA LEU A 57 -4.92 -2.28 15.39
C LEU A 57 -4.00 -2.42 14.17
N MET A 58 -3.25 -1.36 13.88
CA MET A 58 -2.07 -1.42 13.04
C MET A 58 -1.08 -2.31 13.78
N THR A 59 -0.55 -3.36 13.13
CA THR A 59 0.49 -4.21 13.74
C THR A 59 1.75 -3.43 14.13
N GLY A 60 1.83 -2.16 13.71
CA GLY A 60 2.99 -1.27 13.77
C GLY A 60 3.86 -1.38 12.53
N ASN A 61 3.65 -2.41 11.69
CA ASN A 61 4.44 -2.64 10.51
C ASN A 61 4.02 -1.71 9.37
N LYS A 62 5.03 -1.10 8.75
CA LYS A 62 4.84 -0.23 7.60
C LYS A 62 5.99 -0.35 6.60
N LEU A 63 5.67 -0.18 5.32
CA LEU A 63 6.64 -0.14 4.24
C LEU A 63 6.46 1.14 3.44
N MET A 64 7.59 1.78 3.14
CA MET A 64 7.63 2.93 2.24
C MET A 64 8.02 2.47 0.83
N ALA A 65 7.33 2.99 -0.17
CA ALA A 65 7.65 2.72 -1.56
C ALA A 65 7.41 3.95 -2.44
N GLU A 66 8.10 4.02 -3.58
CA GLU A 66 7.87 5.00 -4.63
C GLU A 66 7.19 4.33 -5.82
N ILE A 67 6.11 4.94 -6.32
CA ILE A 67 5.41 4.48 -7.51
C ILE A 67 6.27 4.71 -8.76
N SER A 68 6.62 3.63 -9.45
CA SER A 68 7.48 3.66 -10.63
C SER A 68 6.70 3.69 -11.94
N TYR A 69 5.48 3.15 -11.95
CA TYR A 69 4.61 3.05 -13.14
C TYR A 69 3.15 2.94 -12.75
N VAL A 70 2.23 3.49 -13.56
CA VAL A 70 0.77 3.41 -13.37
C VAL A 70 0.10 3.07 -14.69
N THR A 71 -0.88 2.16 -14.67
CA THR A 71 -1.70 1.81 -15.84
C THR A 71 -3.13 1.48 -15.44
N ASN A 72 -4.08 1.74 -16.33
CA ASN A 72 -5.48 1.32 -16.23
C ASN A 72 -5.86 0.27 -17.28
N TYR A 73 -4.89 -0.27 -18.01
CA TYR A 73 -5.12 -1.27 -19.06
C TYR A 73 -5.81 -2.52 -18.49
N GLU A 74 -6.93 -2.92 -19.11
CA GLU A 74 -7.76 -4.07 -18.71
C GLU A 74 -8.19 -4.07 -17.23
N GLN A 75 -8.28 -2.89 -16.60
CA GLN A 75 -8.79 -2.75 -15.24
C GLN A 75 -10.29 -2.43 -15.23
N LYS A 76 -10.95 -2.75 -14.11
CA LYS A 76 -12.31 -2.26 -13.84
C LYS A 76 -12.33 -0.73 -13.89
N LYS A 77 -13.51 -0.16 -14.16
CA LYS A 77 -13.70 1.29 -14.16
C LYS A 77 -13.10 1.92 -12.89
N ASN A 78 -12.29 2.95 -13.08
CA ASN A 78 -11.56 3.71 -12.05
C ASN A 78 -10.45 2.97 -11.31
N PHE A 79 -10.19 1.69 -11.59
CA PHE A 79 -9.07 0.98 -10.99
C PHE A 79 -7.79 1.18 -11.81
N VAL A 80 -6.67 1.21 -11.11
CA VAL A 80 -5.32 1.19 -11.69
C VAL A 80 -4.51 0.06 -11.09
N VAL A 81 -3.54 -0.41 -11.87
CA VAL A 81 -2.38 -1.13 -11.35
C VAL A 81 -1.22 -0.15 -11.33
N PHE A 82 -0.53 -0.06 -10.20
CA PHE A 82 0.74 0.65 -10.16
C PHE A 82 1.87 -0.26 -9.69
N GLY A 83 3.02 -0.17 -10.36
CA GLY A 83 4.27 -0.76 -9.93
C GLY A 83 5.00 0.19 -8.98
N PHE A 84 5.80 -0.36 -8.07
CA PHE A 84 6.56 0.44 -7.12
C PHE A 84 7.91 -0.19 -6.78
N THR A 85 8.80 0.61 -6.20
CA THR A 85 10.07 0.17 -5.62
C THR A 85 10.06 0.49 -4.13
N LEU A 86 10.37 -0.50 -3.29
CA LEU A 86 10.53 -0.25 -1.85
C LEU A 86 11.65 0.78 -1.64
N VAL A 87 11.35 1.81 -0.85
CA VAL A 87 12.37 2.73 -0.37
C VAL A 87 13.14 1.95 0.70
N SER A 88 14.34 1.50 0.36
CA SER A 88 15.24 0.97 1.37
C SER A 88 15.50 2.07 2.39
N GLY A 89 15.06 1.88 3.63
CA GLY A 89 15.69 2.59 4.73
C GLY A 89 17.16 2.23 4.65
N ASP A 90 18.05 3.22 4.57
CA ASP A 90 19.45 3.00 4.84
C ASP A 90 19.49 2.18 6.13
N LYS A 91 19.95 0.93 6.05
CA LYS A 91 20.34 0.19 7.23
C LYS A 91 21.56 0.96 7.77
N GLN A 92 21.30 1.95 8.61
CA GLN A 92 22.30 2.52 9.50
C GLN A 92 22.73 1.46 10.50
#